data_AF-A0AA38KXT3-F1
#
_entry.id   AF-A0AA38KXT3-F1
#
_cell.length_a   1.000
_cell.length_b   1.000
_cell.length_c   1.000
_cell.angle_alpha   90.00
_cell.angle_beta   90.00
_cell.angle_gamma   90.00
#
_symmetry.space_group_name_H-M   'P 1'
#
loop_
_entity.id
_entity.type
_entity.pdbx_description
1 polymer ?
#
loop_
_entity_poly.entity_id
_entity_poly.type
_entity_poly.pdbx_seq_one_letter_code
_entity_poly.pdbx_strand_id
1 'polypeptide(L)'
;MDKSPVLERIVEWAEANGEKIQDAYNQKGGWEGWTQVELAFYLKRAFESERYGVVTVTREDNVYQGNNQRSDLLITTRKGAEHFTNMLELKCESIANTNNFKAQAKADCTKVNQGLINQNYLPCKAWVVALSVTKDLGDVQVGNLKLAAYSKKIQAGTLQLTLWWGAKSF
;
A
#
# COMPACT_ATOMS: atom_id res chain seq x y z
N MET A 1 -17.66 2.23 -3.03
CA MET A 1 -16.30 2.14 -2.47
C MET A 1 -15.92 0.66 -2.50
N ASP A 2 -14.81 0.28 -3.14
CA ASP A 2 -14.34 -1.12 -3.11
C ASP A 2 -13.92 -1.39 -1.67
N LYS A 3 -14.74 -2.16 -0.93
CA LYS A 3 -14.53 -2.48 0.48
C LYS A 3 -13.49 -3.60 0.57
N SER A 4 -12.22 -3.22 0.41
CA SER A 4 -11.10 -4.14 0.55
C SER A 4 -10.72 -4.25 2.02
N PRO A 5 -10.76 -5.46 2.62
CA PRO A 5 -10.31 -5.66 3.99
C PRO A 5 -8.88 -5.16 4.22
N VAL A 6 -7.99 -5.33 3.24
CA VAL A 6 -6.60 -4.84 3.31
C VAL A 6 -6.56 -3.32 3.51
N LEU A 7 -7.37 -2.58 2.75
CA LEU A 7 -7.36 -1.13 2.81
C LEU A 7 -8.10 -0.58 4.02
N GLU A 8 -9.17 -1.24 4.44
CA GLU A 8 -9.84 -0.91 5.70
C GLU A 8 -8.86 -1.04 6.88
N ARG A 9 -8.06 -2.10 6.91
CA ARG A 9 -7.00 -2.27 7.92
C ARG A 9 -5.89 -1.23 7.82
N ILE A 10 -5.48 -0.81 6.62
CA ILE A 10 -4.48 0.26 6.46
C ILE A 10 -5.03 1.61 6.96
N VAL A 11 -6.30 1.89 6.67
CA VAL A 11 -7.00 3.09 7.16
C VAL A 11 -7.05 3.09 8.68
N GLU A 12 -7.47 2.00 9.31
CA GLU A 12 -7.52 1.86 10.77
C GLU A 12 -6.13 2.02 11.40
N TRP A 13 -5.10 1.41 10.80
CA TRP A 13 -3.72 1.58 11.26
C TRP A 13 -3.29 3.04 11.20
N ALA A 14 -3.61 3.75 10.11
CA ALA A 14 -3.22 5.13 9.93
C ALA A 14 -3.95 6.06 10.91
N GLU A 15 -5.23 5.81 11.18
CA GLU A 15 -6.01 6.50 12.21
C GLU A 15 -5.40 6.27 13.60
N ALA A 16 -5.02 5.04 13.93
CA ALA A 16 -4.42 4.69 15.22
C ALA A 16 -2.99 5.22 15.43
N ASN A 17 -2.28 5.60 14.37
CA ASN A 17 -0.89 6.04 14.43
C ASN A 17 -0.70 7.52 14.06
N GLY A 18 -1.77 8.31 13.99
CA GLY A 18 -1.76 9.68 13.48
C GLY A 18 -0.63 10.58 13.99
N GLU A 19 -0.33 10.56 15.29
CA GLU A 19 0.79 11.35 15.87
C GLU A 19 2.15 10.88 15.35
N LYS A 20 2.40 9.57 15.32
CA LYS A 20 3.64 9.01 14.76
C LYS A 20 3.78 9.31 13.26
N ILE A 21 2.66 9.28 12.53
CA ILE A 21 2.61 9.66 11.12
C ILE A 21 3.08 11.10 10.93
N GLN A 22 2.56 12.03 11.74
CA GLN A 22 2.99 13.42 11.71
C GLN A 22 4.49 13.56 12.00
N ASP A 23 4.98 12.91 13.04
CA ASP A 23 6.39 13.01 13.42
C ASP A 23 7.31 12.49 12.30
N ALA A 24 6.92 11.40 11.65
CA ALA A 24 7.70 10.81 10.59
C ALA A 24 7.58 11.55 9.24
N TYR A 25 6.43 12.17 8.93
CA TYR A 25 6.29 13.10 7.80
C TYR A 25 7.31 14.25 7.87
N ASN A 26 7.62 14.71 9.09
CA ASN A 26 8.59 15.77 9.36
C ASN A 26 10.05 15.30 9.32
N GLN A 27 10.33 14.00 9.15
CA GLN A 27 11.70 13.48 9.03
C GLN A 27 12.16 13.42 7.57
N LYS A 28 13.48 13.50 7.37
CA LYS A 28 14.11 13.32 6.06
C LYS A 28 14.31 11.83 5.77
N GLY A 29 13.31 11.18 5.21
CA GLY A 29 13.37 9.77 4.81
C GLY A 29 13.09 8.79 5.94
N GLY A 30 13.22 7.48 5.67
CA GLY A 30 12.92 6.41 6.63
C GLY A 30 11.42 6.17 6.90
N TRP A 31 10.59 7.19 6.68
CA TRP A 31 9.13 7.17 6.81
C TRP A 31 8.45 6.00 6.07
N GLU A 32 8.74 5.83 4.78
CA GLU A 32 8.16 4.74 3.99
C GLU A 32 8.62 3.35 4.47
N GLY A 33 9.91 3.22 4.80
CA GLY A 33 10.46 1.97 5.34
C GLY A 33 9.88 1.62 6.72
N TRP A 34 9.62 2.62 7.57
CA TRP A 34 8.91 2.46 8.84
C TRP A 34 7.46 2.03 8.62
N THR A 35 6.74 2.70 7.70
CA THR A 35 5.36 2.34 7.34
C THR A 35 5.26 0.90 6.88
N GLN A 36 6.21 0.43 6.05
CA GLN A 36 6.30 -0.98 5.66
C GLN A 36 6.46 -1.91 6.89
N VAL A 37 7.27 -1.55 7.92
CA VAL A 37 7.46 -2.40 9.12
C VAL A 37 6.14 -2.49 9.88
N GLU A 38 5.56 -1.34 10.21
CA GLU A 38 4.37 -1.27 11.04
C GLU A 38 3.18 -1.95 10.37
N LEU A 39 2.96 -1.70 9.07
CA LEU A 39 1.89 -2.34 8.32
C LEU A 39 2.10 -3.85 8.19
N ALA A 40 3.34 -4.33 8.02
CA ALA A 40 3.60 -5.77 7.97
C ALA A 40 3.13 -6.47 9.26
N PHE A 41 3.46 -5.91 10.43
CA PHE A 41 3.02 -6.46 11.72
C PHE A 41 1.51 -6.28 11.94
N TYR A 42 0.96 -5.10 11.63
CA TYR A 42 -0.45 -4.81 11.83
C TYR A 42 -1.34 -5.72 10.99
N LEU A 43 -1.06 -5.82 9.68
CA LEU A 43 -1.84 -6.62 8.75
C LEU A 43 -1.73 -8.11 9.06
N LYS A 44 -0.54 -8.60 9.43
CA LYS A 44 -0.36 -9.98 9.86
C LYS A 44 -1.27 -10.31 11.04
N ARG A 45 -1.23 -9.50 12.11
CA ARG A 45 -2.06 -9.70 13.31
C ARG A 45 -3.55 -9.62 12.99
N ALA A 46 -3.98 -8.65 12.20
CA ALA A 46 -5.37 -8.48 11.82
C ALA A 46 -5.90 -9.73 11.10
N PHE A 47 -5.22 -10.17 10.04
CA PHE A 47 -5.69 -11.29 9.23
C PHE A 47 -5.52 -12.67 9.91
N GLU A 48 -4.53 -12.86 10.78
CA GLU A 48 -4.41 -14.09 11.59
C GLU A 48 -5.61 -14.22 12.55
N SER A 49 -6.08 -13.11 13.14
CA SER A 49 -7.19 -13.12 14.09
C SER A 49 -8.57 -13.41 13.47
N GLU A 50 -8.71 -13.17 12.17
CA GLU A 50 -9.99 -13.21 11.44
C GLU A 50 -10.28 -14.56 10.73
N ARG A 51 -9.55 -15.64 11.08
CA ARG A 51 -9.74 -17.00 10.53
C ARG A 51 -9.50 -17.12 9.01
N TYR A 52 -8.62 -16.29 8.45
CA TYR A 52 -8.18 -16.37 7.05
C TYR A 52 -7.18 -17.51 6.75
N GLY A 53 -6.90 -18.37 7.74
CA GLY A 53 -5.93 -19.46 7.61
C GLY A 53 -4.51 -18.99 7.90
N VAL A 54 -3.52 -19.61 7.25
CA VAL A 54 -2.11 -19.19 7.41
C VAL A 54 -1.90 -17.90 6.63
N VAL A 55 -1.44 -16.86 7.33
CA VAL A 55 -1.14 -15.55 6.75
C VAL A 55 0.35 -15.31 6.82
N THR A 56 0.98 -15.10 5.67
CA THR A 56 2.36 -14.63 5.60
C THR A 56 2.35 -13.20 5.09
N VAL A 57 3.05 -12.31 5.82
CA VAL A 57 3.30 -10.95 5.37
C VAL A 57 4.81 -10.75 5.28
N THR A 58 5.29 -10.50 4.08
CA THR A 58 6.70 -10.25 3.78
C THR A 58 6.87 -8.88 3.13
N ARG A 59 8.12 -8.45 3.02
CA ARG A 59 8.51 -7.13 2.51
C ARG A 59 9.58 -7.31 1.45
N GLU A 60 9.61 -6.40 0.49
CA GLU A 60 10.70 -6.29 -0.49
C GLU A 60 10.91 -7.59 -1.30
N ASP A 61 9.81 -8.26 -1.64
CA ASP A 61 9.83 -9.53 -2.39
C ASP A 61 9.94 -9.30 -3.90
N ASN A 62 10.80 -10.07 -4.57
CA ASN A 62 10.90 -10.10 -6.03
C ASN A 62 9.64 -10.78 -6.62
N VAL A 63 8.57 -10.01 -6.80
CA VAL A 63 7.26 -10.51 -7.27
C VAL A 63 7.03 -10.34 -8.78
N TYR A 64 7.80 -9.47 -9.41
CA TYR A 64 7.68 -9.18 -10.84
C TYR A 64 8.51 -10.18 -11.68
N GLN A 65 7.99 -10.55 -12.84
CA GLN A 65 8.67 -11.43 -13.78
C GLN A 65 9.73 -10.67 -14.58
N GLY A 66 10.90 -11.29 -14.77
CA GLY A 66 11.92 -10.82 -15.72
C GLY A 66 12.76 -9.64 -15.24
N ASN A 67 12.62 -9.20 -13.99
CA ASN A 67 13.46 -8.16 -13.39
C ASN A 67 13.60 -8.36 -11.87
N ASN A 68 14.40 -7.50 -11.23
CA ASN A 68 14.63 -7.50 -9.77
C ASN A 68 13.72 -6.49 -9.04
N GLN A 69 12.59 -6.10 -9.63
CA GLN A 69 11.67 -5.19 -8.96
C GLN A 69 10.96 -5.92 -7.82
N ARG A 70 10.82 -5.20 -6.71
CA ARG A 70 10.28 -5.72 -5.47
C ARG A 70 9.00 -5.01 -5.08
N SER A 71 8.04 -5.72 -4.51
CA SER A 71 6.90 -5.08 -3.85
C SER A 71 7.28 -4.60 -2.46
N ASP A 72 6.68 -3.51 -2.00
CA ASP A 72 6.87 -3.03 -0.63
C ASP A 72 6.34 -4.03 0.41
N LEU A 73 5.15 -4.59 0.15
CA LEU A 73 4.54 -5.65 0.97
C LEU A 73 3.91 -6.74 0.10
N LEU A 74 4.00 -7.98 0.59
CA LEU A 74 3.31 -9.12 0.02
C LEU A 74 2.55 -9.85 1.14
N ILE A 75 1.25 -10.02 0.95
CA ILE A 75 0.36 -10.74 1.85
C ILE A 75 -0.13 -11.98 1.11
N THR A 76 0.20 -13.16 1.63
CA THR A 76 -0.33 -14.43 1.12
C THR A 76 -1.18 -15.06 2.19
N THR A 77 -2.41 -15.44 1.82
CA THR A 77 -3.33 -16.14 2.72
C THR A 77 -3.65 -17.51 2.15
N ARG A 78 -3.56 -18.55 2.99
CA ARG A 78 -3.88 -19.92 2.59
C ARG A 78 -4.91 -20.54 3.53
N LYS A 79 -6.04 -20.96 2.95
CA LYS A 79 -7.11 -21.68 3.65
C LYS A 79 -7.52 -22.90 2.83
N GLY A 80 -6.97 -24.06 3.19
CA GLY A 80 -7.14 -25.28 2.41
C GLY A 80 -6.53 -25.14 1.02
N ALA A 81 -7.36 -25.26 -0.02
CA ALA A 81 -6.96 -25.09 -1.42
C ALA A 81 -7.02 -23.62 -1.89
N GLU A 82 -7.68 -22.73 -1.15
CA GLU A 82 -7.77 -21.32 -1.51
C GLU A 82 -6.47 -20.60 -1.15
N HIS A 83 -5.95 -19.86 -2.12
CA HIS A 83 -4.77 -19.01 -1.99
C HIS A 83 -5.08 -17.64 -2.58
N PHE A 84 -4.87 -16.58 -1.80
CA PHE A 84 -4.97 -15.21 -2.28
C PHE A 84 -3.67 -14.46 -2.01
N THR A 85 -3.18 -13.77 -3.03
CA THR A 85 -2.04 -12.87 -2.91
C THR A 85 -2.50 -11.42 -3.03
N ASN A 86 -2.16 -10.61 -2.03
CA ASN A 86 -2.26 -9.16 -2.11
C ASN A 86 -0.86 -8.58 -2.10
N MET A 87 -0.48 -7.93 -3.20
CA MET A 87 0.77 -7.19 -3.30
C MET A 87 0.48 -5.71 -3.10
N LEU A 88 1.35 -4.99 -2.39
CA LEU A 88 1.20 -3.57 -2.17
C LEU A 88 2.47 -2.84 -2.59
N GLU A 89 2.26 -1.75 -3.31
CA GLU A 89 3.20 -0.66 -3.49
C GLU A 89 2.75 0.52 -2.61
N LEU A 90 3.66 1.03 -1.80
CA LEU A 90 3.45 2.09 -0.83
C LEU A 90 4.22 3.34 -1.27
N LYS A 91 3.56 4.50 -1.19
CA LYS A 91 4.24 5.78 -1.31
C LYS A 91 3.87 6.70 -0.18
N CYS A 92 4.86 7.22 0.52
CA CYS A 92 4.60 8.12 1.65
C CYS A 92 5.18 9.52 1.40
N GLU A 93 4.34 10.55 1.50
CA GLU A 93 4.80 11.93 1.40
C GLU A 93 5.54 12.32 2.69
N SER A 94 6.58 13.13 2.54
CA SER A 94 7.35 13.77 3.60
C SER A 94 7.66 15.21 3.19
N ILE A 95 8.08 16.03 4.15
CA ILE A 95 8.57 17.38 3.86
C ILE A 95 9.73 17.39 2.85
N ALA A 96 10.51 16.30 2.79
CA ALA A 96 11.71 16.21 1.96
C ALA A 96 11.43 15.78 0.51
N ASN A 97 10.35 15.03 0.25
CA ASN A 97 10.02 14.54 -1.10
C ASN A 97 8.75 15.18 -1.69
N THR A 98 8.07 16.08 -0.99
CA THR A 98 6.77 16.66 -1.42
C THR A 98 6.75 17.09 -2.89
N ASN A 99 7.79 17.77 -3.39
CA ASN A 99 7.85 18.23 -4.78
C ASN A 99 7.85 17.10 -5.80
N ASN A 100 8.43 15.96 -5.47
CA ASN A 100 8.55 14.80 -6.35
C ASN A 100 7.53 13.69 -6.03
N PHE A 101 6.82 13.79 -4.90
CA PHE A 101 5.95 12.73 -4.37
C PHE A 101 4.92 12.24 -5.39
N LYS A 102 4.22 13.16 -6.08
CA LYS A 102 3.24 12.79 -7.12
C LYS A 102 3.87 12.00 -8.27
N ALA A 103 5.07 12.39 -8.71
CA ALA A 103 5.79 11.69 -9.76
C ALA A 103 6.24 10.29 -9.30
N GLN A 104 6.68 10.16 -8.04
CA GLN A 104 7.04 8.88 -7.44
C GLN A 104 5.83 7.95 -7.32
N ALA A 105 4.69 8.43 -6.81
CA ALA A 105 3.46 7.63 -6.75
C ALA A 105 2.98 7.19 -8.14
N LYS A 106 3.12 8.05 -9.16
CA LYS A 106 2.83 7.70 -10.55
C LYS A 106 3.78 6.62 -11.10
N ALA A 107 5.03 6.59 -10.64
CA ALA A 107 5.98 5.54 -11.03
C ALA A 107 5.54 4.18 -10.48
N ASP A 108 5.04 4.11 -9.24
CA ASP A 108 4.50 2.86 -8.67
C ASP A 108 3.26 2.39 -9.41
N CYS A 109 2.34 3.30 -9.75
CA CYS A 109 1.21 2.98 -10.60
C CYS A 109 1.64 2.46 -11.98
N THR A 110 2.65 3.08 -12.59
CA THR A 110 3.22 2.63 -13.87
C THR A 110 3.80 1.21 -13.74
N LYS A 111 4.55 0.96 -12.68
CA LYS A 111 5.14 -0.35 -12.36
C LYS A 111 4.06 -1.43 -12.23
N VAL A 112 2.98 -1.18 -11.51
CA VAL A 112 1.85 -2.12 -11.43
C VAL A 112 1.13 -2.27 -12.78
N ASN A 113 0.90 -1.19 -13.51
CA ASN A 113 0.19 -1.26 -14.80
C ASN A 113 0.96 -2.04 -15.86
N GLN A 114 2.28 -1.88 -15.92
CA GLN A 114 3.15 -2.46 -16.95
C GLN A 114 3.81 -3.78 -16.53
N GLY A 115 3.92 -4.03 -15.22
CA GLY A 115 4.55 -5.23 -14.69
C GLY A 115 3.76 -6.50 -15.00
N LEU A 116 4.46 -7.62 -14.99
CA LEU A 116 3.91 -8.98 -15.01
C LEU A 116 4.24 -9.65 -13.68
N ILE A 117 3.27 -10.31 -13.06
CA ILE A 117 3.46 -11.00 -11.78
C ILE A 117 4.00 -12.41 -12.04
N ASN A 118 4.98 -12.82 -11.25
CA ASN A 118 5.49 -14.19 -11.28
C ASN A 118 4.35 -15.18 -10.98
N GLN A 119 4.27 -16.25 -11.77
CA GLN A 119 3.20 -17.26 -11.70
C GLN A 119 3.00 -17.85 -10.29
N ASN A 120 4.05 -17.91 -9.47
CA ASN A 120 3.96 -18.41 -8.10
C ASN A 120 3.06 -17.57 -7.18
N TYR A 121 2.82 -16.32 -7.56
CA TYR A 121 2.01 -15.37 -6.79
C TYR A 121 0.59 -15.20 -7.34
N LEU A 122 0.23 -15.88 -8.43
CA LEU A 122 -1.11 -15.82 -9.00
C LEU A 122 -2.11 -16.73 -8.25
N PRO A 123 -3.39 -16.34 -8.12
CA PRO A 123 -3.95 -15.03 -8.49
C PRO A 123 -3.49 -13.90 -7.56
N CYS A 124 -3.24 -12.71 -8.12
CA CYS A 124 -2.71 -11.57 -7.36
C CYS A 124 -3.53 -10.29 -7.56
N LYS A 125 -3.96 -9.66 -6.46
CA LYS A 125 -4.46 -8.27 -6.48
C LYS A 125 -3.34 -7.34 -6.04
N ALA A 126 -2.84 -6.52 -6.97
CA ALA A 126 -1.79 -5.53 -6.70
C ALA A 126 -2.42 -4.18 -6.39
N TRP A 127 -2.10 -3.65 -5.22
CA TRP A 127 -2.58 -2.38 -4.70
C TRP A 127 -1.49 -1.33 -4.78
N VAL A 128 -1.84 -0.11 -5.16
CA VAL A 128 -0.99 1.06 -4.92
C VAL A 128 -1.67 1.89 -3.86
N VAL A 129 -0.96 2.21 -2.78
CA VAL A 129 -1.48 3.00 -1.65
C VAL A 129 -0.52 4.16 -1.39
N ALA A 130 -1.04 5.38 -1.43
CA ALA A 130 -0.25 6.59 -1.22
C ALA A 130 -0.79 7.42 -0.04
N LEU A 131 0.10 7.75 0.90
CA LEU A 131 -0.16 8.60 2.06
C LEU A 131 0.27 10.03 1.72
N SER A 132 -0.68 10.90 1.42
CA SER A 132 -0.43 12.27 0.96
C SER A 132 -0.90 13.31 1.97
N VAL A 133 -0.12 14.35 2.22
CA VAL A 133 -0.49 15.49 3.08
C VAL A 133 -0.83 16.71 2.22
N THR A 134 -0.03 16.99 1.18
CA THR A 134 -0.18 18.22 0.39
C THR A 134 -0.56 17.97 -1.06
N LYS A 135 -0.29 16.78 -1.61
CA LYS A 135 -0.48 16.52 -3.03
C LYS A 135 -1.81 15.83 -3.33
N ASP A 136 -2.48 16.32 -4.36
CA ASP A 136 -3.62 15.64 -4.96
C ASP A 136 -3.13 14.61 -5.98
N LEU A 137 -3.54 13.35 -5.77
CA LEU A 137 -3.24 12.21 -6.63
C LEU A 137 -4.48 11.72 -7.39
N GLY A 138 -5.60 12.44 -7.33
CA GLY A 138 -6.88 11.97 -7.86
C GLY A 138 -6.88 11.62 -9.35
N ASP A 139 -6.01 12.24 -10.15
CA ASP A 139 -5.85 11.99 -11.58
C ASP A 139 -4.92 10.81 -11.92
N VAL A 140 -4.12 10.34 -10.96
CA VAL A 140 -3.23 9.18 -11.12
C VAL A 140 -4.06 7.91 -11.26
N GLN A 141 -3.59 6.91 -12.01
CA GLN A 141 -4.38 5.72 -12.37
C GLN A 141 -3.61 4.41 -12.21
N VAL A 142 -4.31 3.40 -11.72
CA VAL A 142 -3.87 1.99 -11.71
C VAL A 142 -5.06 1.09 -12.06
N GLY A 143 -4.83 0.05 -12.87
CA GLY A 143 -5.90 -0.86 -13.29
C GLY A 143 -7.05 -0.17 -14.05
N ASN A 144 -6.72 0.86 -14.85
CA ASN A 144 -7.67 1.70 -15.60
C ASN A 144 -8.61 2.56 -14.73
N LEU A 145 -8.37 2.66 -13.43
CA LEU A 145 -9.16 3.48 -12.51
C LEU A 145 -8.31 4.60 -11.91
N LYS A 146 -8.93 5.78 -11.79
CA LYS A 146 -8.34 6.94 -11.10
C LYS A 146 -8.32 6.72 -9.60
N LEU A 147 -7.24 7.13 -8.93
CA LEU A 147 -7.17 7.08 -7.46
C LEU A 147 -8.24 7.96 -6.80
N ALA A 148 -8.77 8.98 -7.48
CA ALA A 148 -9.92 9.75 -6.99
C ALA A 148 -11.16 8.90 -6.72
N ALA A 149 -11.31 7.75 -7.39
CA ALA A 149 -12.40 6.83 -7.11
C ALA A 149 -12.29 6.23 -5.70
N TYR A 150 -11.10 6.27 -5.11
CA TYR A 150 -10.85 5.70 -3.81
C TYR A 150 -9.81 6.50 -2.99
N SER A 151 -10.34 7.35 -2.10
CA SER A 151 -9.54 8.07 -1.13
C SER A 151 -10.27 8.19 0.20
N LYS A 152 -9.50 8.38 1.27
CA LYS A 152 -10.02 8.71 2.60
C LYS A 152 -9.12 9.74 3.26
N LYS A 153 -9.74 10.82 3.74
CA LYS A 153 -9.07 11.79 4.60
C LYS A 153 -9.07 11.29 6.03
N ILE A 154 -7.93 11.42 6.70
CA ILE A 154 -7.76 11.13 8.12
C ILE A 154 -7.04 12.31 8.79
N GLN A 155 -7.30 12.51 10.07
CA GLN A 155 -6.56 13.47 10.89
C GLN A 155 -5.38 12.74 11.54
N ALA A 156 -4.15 13.15 11.21
CA ALA A 156 -2.91 12.58 11.74
C ALA A 156 -2.21 13.64 12.59
N GLY A 157 -2.52 13.68 13.89
CA GLY A 157 -2.14 14.79 14.77
C GLY A 157 -2.77 16.10 14.28
N THR A 158 -1.96 17.08 13.92
CA THR A 158 -2.37 18.35 13.29
C THR A 158 -2.40 18.29 11.76
N LEU A 159 -1.88 17.24 11.13
CA LEU A 159 -1.89 17.07 9.68
C LEU A 159 -3.21 16.49 9.18
N GLN A 160 -3.72 16.99 8.05
CA GLN A 160 -4.76 16.30 7.29
C GLN A 160 -4.08 15.39 6.25
N LEU A 161 -4.11 14.08 6.49
CA LEU A 161 -3.61 13.08 5.55
C LEU A 161 -4.75 12.61 4.65
N THR A 162 -4.45 12.38 3.38
CA THR A 162 -5.32 11.69 2.43
C THR A 162 -4.64 10.40 2.01
N LEU A 163 -5.27 9.27 2.33
CA LEU A 163 -4.92 7.98 1.74
C LEU A 163 -5.58 7.90 0.38
N TRP A 164 -4.77 7.62 -0.65
CA TRP A 164 -5.21 7.36 -2.02
C TRP A 164 -4.91 5.92 -2.36
N TRP A 165 -5.81 5.23 -3.06
CA TRP A 165 -5.52 3.88 -3.50
C TRP A 165 -6.20 3.48 -4.80
N GLY A 166 -5.68 2.40 -5.39
CA GLY A 166 -6.27 1.71 -6.52
C GLY A 166 -5.65 0.33 -6.65
N ALA A 167 -6.19 -0.49 -7.54
CA ALA A 167 -5.69 -1.84 -7.75
C ALA A 167 -5.76 -2.31 -9.20
N LYS A 168 -4.97 -3.34 -9.50
CA LYS A 168 -5.03 -4.15 -10.70
C LYS A 168 -4.99 -5.63 -10.29
N SER A 169 -5.87 -6.44 -10.88
CA SER A 169 -5.83 -7.91 -10.72
C SER A 169 -4.98 -8.54 -11.82
N PHE A 170 -4.28 -9.61 -11.45
CA PHE A 170 -3.44 -10.45 -12.30
C PHE A 170 -3.85 -11.92 -12.20
#